data_AF-A0A2J7Z1X0-F1
#
_entry.id   AF-A0A2J7Z1X0-F1
#
_cell.length_a   1.000
_cell.length_b   1.000
_cell.length_c   1.000
_cell.angle_alpha   90.00
_cell.angle_beta   90.00
_cell.angle_gamma   90.00
#
_symmetry.space_group_name_H-M   'P 1'
#
loop_
_entity.id
_entity.type
_entity.pdbx_description
1 polymer ?
#
loop_
_entity_poly.entity_id
_entity_poly.type
_entity_poly.pdbx_seq_one_letter_code
_entity_poly.pdbx_strand_id
1 'polypeptide(L)'
;MRLASGVPRTKEFPVTDISRVGTDAGKPHPARVYDWLLGGKDNYAVDQKVGEALPEETRGNAVRNRAFMHRAVAWLAKNGVDQFLDIGSGHPHRTQPARVARVP
;
A
#
# COMPACT_ATOMS: atom_id res chain seq x y z
N MET A 1 3.81 -31.43 -30.41
CA MET A 1 3.83 -32.14 -29.11
C MET A 1 4.53 -31.30 -28.06
N ARG A 2 3.79 -30.47 -27.30
CA ARG A 2 3.97 -30.15 -25.85
C ARG A 2 2.84 -29.21 -25.39
N LEU A 3 1.89 -29.83 -24.68
CA LEU A 3 0.98 -29.37 -23.62
C LEU A 3 0.33 -27.98 -23.69
N ALA A 4 -0.98 -27.99 -23.93
CA ALA A 4 -1.90 -26.93 -23.53
C ALA A 4 -1.85 -26.72 -22.00
N SER A 5 -1.41 -25.54 -21.56
CA SER A 5 -1.50 -25.13 -20.16
C SER A 5 -2.93 -24.70 -19.85
N GLY A 6 -3.78 -25.64 -19.47
CA GLY A 6 -5.13 -25.40 -18.97
C GLY A 6 -5.13 -24.80 -17.57
N VAL A 7 -4.81 -23.50 -17.45
CA VAL A 7 -5.21 -22.73 -16.26
C VAL A 7 -6.67 -22.31 -16.46
N PRO A 8 -7.63 -22.78 -15.64
CA PRO A 8 -9.02 -22.36 -15.76
C PRO A 8 -9.13 -20.85 -15.54
N ARG A 9 -9.74 -20.13 -16.49
CA ARG A 9 -10.12 -18.72 -16.29
C ARG A 9 -11.15 -18.65 -15.16
N THR A 10 -10.73 -18.01 -14.08
CA THR A 10 -11.51 -17.37 -12.98
C THR A 10 -12.88 -17.97 -12.67
N LYS A 11 -13.00 -18.60 -11.49
CA LYS A 11 -14.29 -18.72 -10.80
C LYS A 11 -14.81 -17.30 -10.55
N GLU A 12 -16.05 -17.02 -10.95
CA GLU A 12 -16.74 -15.79 -10.57
C GLU A 12 -17.00 -15.83 -9.06
N PHE A 13 -16.32 -14.95 -8.33
CA PHE A 13 -16.62 -14.70 -6.92
C PHE A 13 -17.66 -13.60 -6.87
N PRO A 14 -18.71 -13.72 -6.03
CA PRO A 14 -19.68 -12.64 -5.85
C PRO A 14 -18.93 -11.40 -5.35
N VAL A 15 -18.94 -10.33 -6.13
CA VAL A 15 -18.43 -9.02 -5.71
C VAL A 15 -19.47 -8.44 -4.76
N THR A 16 -19.23 -8.57 -3.46
CA THR A 16 -20.03 -7.90 -2.45
C THR A 16 -19.92 -6.39 -2.66
N ASP A 17 -21.06 -5.70 -2.71
CA ASP A 17 -21.09 -4.25 -2.80
C ASP A 17 -20.52 -3.63 -1.50
N ILE A 18 -19.25 -3.25 -1.53
CA ILE A 18 -18.54 -2.58 -0.43
C ILE A 18 -18.75 -1.06 -0.42
N SER A 19 -19.66 -0.53 -1.23
CA SER A 19 -19.74 0.91 -1.54
C SER A 19 -20.06 1.85 -0.36
N ARG A 20 -20.39 1.35 0.84
CA ARG A 20 -20.75 2.22 1.98
C ARG A 20 -20.28 1.76 3.35
N VAL A 21 -19.06 1.23 3.49
CA VAL A 21 -18.41 1.29 4.81
C VAL A 21 -17.73 2.66 4.93
N GLY A 22 -18.45 3.62 5.53
CA GLY A 22 -17.87 4.91 5.86
C GLY A 22 -16.65 4.74 6.78
N THR A 23 -15.59 5.49 6.55
CA THR A 23 -14.41 5.46 7.40
C THR A 23 -14.71 6.14 8.74
N ASP A 24 -14.58 5.39 9.84
CA ASP A 24 -14.68 5.93 11.19
C ASP A 24 -13.49 6.88 11.44
N ALA A 25 -13.79 8.18 11.50
CA ALA A 25 -12.80 9.23 11.77
C ALA A 25 -12.55 9.43 13.28
N GLY A 26 -13.35 8.82 14.15
CA GLY A 26 -13.21 8.90 15.61
C GLY A 26 -12.24 7.88 16.20
N LYS A 27 -11.84 6.86 15.43
CA LYS A 27 -10.88 5.84 15.85
C LYS A 27 -9.58 5.96 15.05
N PRO A 28 -8.40 5.83 15.67
CA PRO A 28 -7.14 5.86 14.93
C PRO A 28 -7.06 4.67 13.95
N HIS A 29 -6.47 4.93 12.78
CA HIS A 29 -6.27 3.91 11.75
C HIS A 29 -4.77 3.82 11.38
N PRO A 30 -4.16 2.62 11.36
CA PRO A 30 -2.71 2.48 11.14
C PRO A 30 -2.21 3.15 9.86
N ALA A 31 -2.95 3.03 8.76
CA ALA A 31 -2.58 3.69 7.50
C ALA A 31 -2.61 5.23 7.56
N ARG A 32 -3.41 5.83 8.44
CA ARG A 32 -3.49 7.28 8.64
C ARG A 32 -2.41 7.78 9.61
N VAL A 33 -2.11 6.99 10.63
CA VAL A 33 -0.95 7.25 11.51
C VAL A 33 0.35 7.22 10.69
N TYR A 34 0.50 6.20 9.84
CA TYR A 34 1.64 6.11 8.93
C TYR A 34 1.68 7.27 7.93
N ASP A 35 0.51 7.71 7.43
CA ASP A 35 0.42 8.88 6.56
C ASP A 35 0.94 10.14 7.26
N TRP A 36 0.51 10.39 8.49
CA TRP A 36 0.98 11.50 9.30
C TRP A 36 2.48 11.42 9.63
N LEU A 37 3.01 10.24 9.95
CA LEU A 37 4.44 10.03 10.21
C LEU A 37 5.31 10.38 8.99
N LEU A 38 4.76 10.24 7.78
CA LEU A 38 5.40 10.63 6.52
C LEU A 38 5.16 12.11 6.13
N GLY A 39 4.45 12.89 6.96
CA GLY A 39 4.08 14.27 6.66
C GLY A 39 2.92 14.41 5.66
N GLY A 40 2.10 13.36 5.53
CA GLY A 40 0.87 13.37 4.75
C GLY A 40 -0.26 14.17 5.39
N LYS A 41 -1.37 14.28 4.67
CA LYS A 41 -2.55 15.06 5.06
C LYS A 41 -3.83 14.22 5.16
N ASP A 42 -3.76 12.94 4.80
CA ASP A 42 -4.90 12.03 4.78
C ASP A 42 -5.01 11.32 6.14
N ASN A 43 -5.08 12.14 7.19
CA ASN A 43 -5.11 11.74 8.59
C ASN A 43 -5.97 12.71 9.41
N TYR A 44 -6.54 12.22 10.51
CA TYR A 44 -7.35 13.01 11.43
C TYR A 44 -6.63 13.19 12.77
N ALA A 45 -7.09 14.13 13.59
CA ALA A 45 -6.49 14.44 14.90
C ALA A 45 -6.29 13.21 15.81
N VAL A 46 -7.18 12.19 15.71
CA VAL A 46 -7.03 10.93 16.47
C VAL A 46 -5.80 10.12 16.03
N ASP A 47 -5.43 10.19 14.76
CA ASP A 47 -4.24 9.52 14.22
C ASP A 47 -2.97 10.29 14.59
N GLN A 48 -3.02 11.62 14.52
CA GLN A 48 -1.91 12.51 14.87
C GLN A 48 -1.49 12.32 16.33
N LYS A 49 -2.46 12.27 17.25
CA LYS A 49 -2.22 12.01 18.67
C LYS A 49 -1.50 10.68 18.92
N VAL A 50 -1.86 9.64 18.16
CA VAL A 50 -1.14 8.36 18.23
C VAL A 50 0.29 8.55 17.74
N GLY A 51 0.48 9.21 16.59
CA GLY A 51 1.80 9.48 16.05
C GLY A 51 2.71 10.32 16.96
N GLU A 52 2.15 11.31 17.68
CA GLU A 52 2.87 12.15 18.65
C GLU A 52 3.31 11.38 19.90
N ALA A 53 2.58 10.33 20.26
CA ALA A 53 2.90 9.47 21.41
C ALA A 53 3.93 8.38 21.08
N LEU A 54 4.31 8.21 19.80
CA LEU A 54 5.32 7.23 19.39
C LEU A 54 6.75 7.75 19.65
N PRO A 55 7.74 6.85 19.77
CA PRO A 55 9.15 7.24 19.89
C PRO A 55 9.60 8.17 18.76
N GLU A 56 10.48 9.13 19.07
CA GLU A 56 10.91 10.20 18.15
C GLU A 56 11.48 9.63 16.83
N GLU A 57 12.19 8.52 16.90
CA GLU A 57 12.79 7.84 15.75
C GLU A 57 11.77 7.29 14.75
N THR A 58 10.50 7.16 15.15
CA THR A 58 9.44 6.52 14.35
C THR A 58 9.22 7.23 13.02
N ARG A 59 9.29 8.57 12.99
CA ARG A 59 9.21 9.33 11.73
C ARG A 59 10.36 8.99 10.78
N GLY A 60 11.58 8.96 11.31
CA GLY A 60 12.77 8.54 10.54
C GLY A 60 12.63 7.11 10.03
N ASN A 61 12.10 6.20 10.84
CA ASN A 61 11.84 4.81 10.46
C ASN A 61 10.76 4.69 9.37
N ALA A 62 9.69 5.48 9.44
CA ALA A 62 8.66 5.51 8.41
C ALA A 62 9.25 5.93 7.05
N VAL A 63 10.08 6.99 7.02
CA VAL A 63 10.77 7.45 5.81
C VAL A 63 11.73 6.39 5.28
N ARG A 64 12.53 5.75 6.15
CA ARG A 64 13.46 4.68 5.75
C ARG A 64 12.72 3.47 5.18
N ASN A 65 11.62 3.06 5.82
CA ASN A 65 10.75 1.98 5.34
C ASN A 65 10.21 2.28 3.94
N ARG A 66 9.73 3.51 3.73
CA ARG A 66 9.24 3.94 2.42
C ARG A 66 10.34 3.90 1.37
N ALA A 67 11.52 4.43 1.68
CA ALA A 67 12.66 4.39 0.78
C ALA A 67 13.12 2.95 0.47
N PHE A 68 13.04 2.03 1.44
CA PHE A 68 13.34 0.61 1.24
C PHE A 68 12.37 -0.03 0.25
N MET A 69 11.06 0.16 0.43
CA MET A 69 10.03 -0.34 -0.49
C MET A 69 10.31 0.08 -1.93
N HIS A 70 10.69 1.35 -2.15
CA HIS A 70 11.08 1.85 -3.48
C HIS A 70 12.26 1.10 -4.08
N ARG A 71 13.34 0.94 -3.31
CA ARG A 71 14.55 0.26 -3.79
C ARG A 71 14.28 -1.21 -4.06
N ALA A 72 13.52 -1.88 -3.20
CA ALA A 72 13.17 -3.28 -3.34
C ALA A 72 12.35 -3.55 -4.61
N VAL A 73 11.26 -2.81 -4.82
CA VAL A 73 10.41 -2.95 -6.01
C VAL A 73 11.20 -2.60 -7.29
N ALA A 74 11.98 -1.52 -7.28
CA ALA A 74 12.79 -1.14 -8.43
C ALA A 74 13.85 -2.21 -8.77
N TRP A 75 14.44 -2.83 -7.76
CA TRP A 75 15.38 -3.93 -7.97
C TRP A 75 14.68 -5.16 -8.54
N LEU A 76 13.54 -5.58 -8.00
CA LEU A 76 12.76 -6.71 -8.50
C LEU A 76 12.35 -6.51 -9.97
N ALA A 77 11.86 -5.31 -10.30
CA ALA A 77 11.49 -4.95 -11.67
C ALA A 77 12.68 -5.03 -12.64
N LYS A 78 13.86 -4.56 -12.23
CA LYS A 78 15.10 -4.68 -13.01
C LYS A 78 15.54 -6.14 -13.19
N ASN A 79 15.11 -7.06 -12.33
CA ASN A 79 15.45 -8.47 -12.37
C ASN A 79 14.33 -9.35 -12.97
N GLY A 80 13.41 -8.76 -13.74
CA GLY A 80 12.43 -9.50 -14.53
C GLY A 80 11.12 -9.83 -13.83
N VAL A 81 10.88 -9.30 -12.62
CA VAL A 81 9.54 -9.37 -12.01
C VAL A 81 8.65 -8.29 -12.62
N ASP A 82 7.54 -8.68 -13.23
CA ASP A 82 6.60 -7.77 -13.91
C ASP A 82 5.20 -7.71 -13.25
N GLN A 83 4.91 -8.60 -12.30
CA GLN A 83 3.67 -8.64 -11.54
C GLN A 83 3.93 -8.46 -10.05
N PHE A 84 3.18 -7.55 -9.42
CA PHE A 84 3.29 -7.22 -8.01
C PHE A 84 1.91 -7.28 -7.35
N LEU A 85 1.84 -7.96 -6.22
CA LEU A 85 0.70 -7.91 -5.31
C LEU A 85 1.13 -7.15 -4.06
N ASP A 86 0.59 -5.95 -3.88
CA ASP A 86 0.84 -5.13 -2.68
C ASP A 86 -0.34 -5.28 -1.72
N ILE A 87 -0.07 -5.79 -0.52
CA ILE A 87 -1.07 -6.03 0.52
C ILE A 87 -0.83 -5.02 1.64
N GLY A 88 -1.78 -4.11 1.82
CA GLY A 88 -1.64 -3.02 2.81
C GLY A 88 -0.91 -1.79 2.27
N SER A 89 -1.17 -1.41 1.02
CA SER A 89 -0.54 -0.27 0.30
C SER A 89 -0.58 1.09 1.03
N GLY A 90 -1.46 1.23 2.03
CA GLY A 90 -1.69 2.48 2.73
C GLY A 90 -2.31 3.56 1.85
N HIS A 91 -2.24 4.81 2.28
CA HIS A 91 -2.76 5.94 1.51
C HIS A 91 -1.87 6.29 0.31
N PRO A 92 -2.47 6.75 -0.81
CA PRO A 92 -1.75 7.36 -1.93
C PRO A 92 -0.87 8.54 -1.51
N HIS A 93 0.38 8.25 -1.19
CA HIS A 93 1.40 9.29 -1.01
C HIS A 93 2.00 9.70 -2.35
N ARG A 94 2.49 10.95 -2.46
CA ARG A 94 3.17 11.49 -3.65
C ARG A 94 4.32 10.63 -4.18
N THR A 95 4.85 9.73 -3.36
CA THR A 95 5.86 8.75 -3.74
C THR A 95 5.29 7.34 -3.85
N GLN A 96 4.01 7.05 -4.12
CA GLN A 96 3.66 5.66 -4.47
C GLN A 96 4.31 5.33 -5.81
N PRO A 97 4.79 4.09 -6.05
CA PRO A 97 5.16 3.70 -7.40
C PRO A 97 3.89 3.76 -8.25
N ALA A 98 3.68 4.88 -8.93
CA ALA A 98 2.65 5.01 -9.93
C ALA A 98 3.03 4.12 -11.11
N ARG A 99 2.25 3.04 -11.28
CA ARG A 99 2.13 2.20 -12.49
C ARG A 99 3.44 1.54 -12.99
N VAL A 100 3.64 0.27 -12.61
CA VAL A 100 4.14 -0.69 -13.60
C VAL A 100 2.94 -1.08 -14.46
N ALA A 101 2.64 -0.26 -15.46
CA ALA A 101 1.76 -0.67 -16.54
C ALA A 101 2.63 -1.21 -17.68
N ARG A 102 2.63 -2.53 -17.85
CA ARG A 102 2.46 -3.16 -19.16
C ARG A 102 2.20 -4.65 -19.04
N VAL A 103 1.04 -5.07 -19.55
CA VAL A 103 0.82 -6.38 -20.16
C VAL A 103 -0.24 -6.17 -21.24
N PRO A 104 -0.09 -6.63 -22.51
CA PRO A 104 1.09 -6.83 -23.37
C PRO A 104 1.54 -5.54 -24.10
#